data_AF-A0A829R7H2-F1
#
_entry.id   AF-A0A829R7H2-F1
#
_cell.length_a   1.000
_cell.length_b   1.000
_cell.length_c   1.000
_cell.angle_alpha   90.00
_cell.angle_beta   90.00
_cell.angle_gamma   90.00
#
_symmetry.space_group_name_H-M   'P 1'
#
loop_
_entity.id
_entity.type
_entity.pdbx_description
1 polymer ?
#
loop_
_entity_poly.entity_id
_entity_poly.type
_entity_poly.pdbx_seq_one_letter_code
_entity_poly.pdbx_strand_id
1 'polypeptide(L)'
;MECRKWFEKIKKWNTRKIGYPTKLSPELGYFQNLNLKTVYYQIVDNKIEYLQYNNLKALSITAEQYDSQTRVNELAKNINTGLSNVKVKKVLTYPSTNTAGTKTGNVLVSETLVNGKEANFEVALTVNVKKIGIENPLSPNPNSP
;
A
#
# COMPACT_ATOMS: atom_id res chain seq x y z
N MET A 1 -24.09 -33.28 -14.03
CA MET A 1 -22.83 -34.03 -14.21
C MET A 1 -21.66 -33.15 -14.71
N GLU A 2 -21.82 -31.82 -14.76
CA GLU A 2 -20.80 -30.89 -15.31
C GLU A 2 -19.81 -30.32 -14.28
N CYS A 3 -20.20 -30.16 -13.01
CA CYS A 3 -19.30 -29.63 -11.97
C CYS A 3 -18.04 -30.50 -11.74
N ARG A 4 -18.13 -31.82 -11.95
CA ARG A 4 -16.98 -32.73 -11.83
C ARG A 4 -15.96 -32.55 -12.96
N LYS A 5 -16.40 -32.20 -14.18
CA LYS A 5 -15.49 -32.00 -15.32
C LYS A 5 -14.69 -30.70 -15.18
N TRP A 6 -15.28 -29.66 -14.57
CA TRP A 6 -14.55 -28.44 -14.23
C TRP A 6 -13.47 -28.70 -13.18
N PHE A 7 -13.81 -29.37 -12.06
CA PHE A 7 -12.86 -29.71 -10.98
C PHE A 7 -11.68 -30.60 -11.43
N GLU A 8 -11.91 -31.59 -12.29
CA GLU A 8 -10.85 -32.44 -12.84
C GLU A 8 -9.91 -31.67 -13.79
N LYS A 9 -10.41 -30.63 -14.47
CA LYS A 9 -9.59 -29.74 -15.30
C LYS A 9 -8.63 -28.88 -14.45
N ILE A 10 -9.01 -28.53 -13.22
CA ILE A 10 -8.19 -27.77 -12.26
C ILE A 10 -7.12 -28.66 -11.61
N LYS A 11 -7.41 -29.95 -11.36
CA LYS A 11 -6.43 -30.90 -10.81
C LYS A 11 -5.20 -31.10 -11.71
N LYS A 12 -5.36 -30.99 -13.02
CA LYS A 12 -4.22 -31.05 -13.98
C LYS A 12 -3.32 -29.80 -13.96
N TRP A 13 -3.73 -28.72 -13.28
CA TRP A 13 -2.91 -27.53 -13.05
C TRP A 13 -2.09 -27.61 -11.75
N ASN A 14 -1.67 -28.81 -11.37
CA ASN A 14 -0.69 -29.03 -10.29
C ASN A 14 0.74 -28.60 -10.69
N THR A 15 0.87 -27.39 -11.23
CA THR A 15 2.10 -26.62 -11.24
C THR A 15 1.85 -25.39 -10.40
N ARG A 16 2.67 -25.23 -9.37
CA ARG A 16 2.73 -24.10 -8.43
C ARG A 16 2.80 -22.77 -9.20
N LYS A 17 1.66 -22.24 -9.63
CA LYS A 17 1.55 -20.91 -10.22
C LYS A 17 1.09 -19.98 -9.11
N ILE A 18 1.95 -19.04 -8.76
CA ILE A 18 1.53 -17.78 -8.13
C ILE A 18 0.54 -17.18 -9.13
N GLY A 19 -0.75 -17.19 -8.79
CA GLY A 19 -1.78 -16.62 -9.65
C GLY A 19 -1.54 -15.12 -9.77
N TYR A 20 -1.18 -14.66 -10.98
CA TYR A 20 -1.26 -13.26 -11.32
C TYR A 20 -2.74 -12.83 -11.46
N PRO A 21 -3.08 -11.56 -11.21
CA PRO A 21 -4.46 -11.10 -11.16
C PRO A 21 -5.18 -11.39 -12.47
N THR A 22 -6.18 -12.26 -12.42
CA THR A 22 -7.07 -12.52 -13.55
C THR A 22 -8.32 -11.66 -13.32
N LYS A 23 -8.63 -10.78 -14.28
CA LYS A 23 -9.87 -10.01 -14.30
C LYS A 23 -11.04 -11.01 -14.28
N LEU A 24 -11.73 -11.14 -13.16
CA LEU A 24 -12.74 -12.18 -12.99
C LEU A 24 -14.02 -11.83 -13.77
N SER A 25 -14.59 -12.88 -14.38
CA SER A 25 -15.86 -12.89 -15.10
C SER A 25 -17.02 -12.32 -14.26
N PRO A 26 -17.98 -11.60 -14.87
CA PRO A 26 -19.15 -11.02 -14.19
C PRO A 26 -20.11 -12.04 -13.53
N GLU A 27 -19.87 -13.34 -13.61
CA GLU A 27 -20.73 -14.39 -13.02
C GLU A 27 -20.66 -14.51 -11.49
N LEU A 28 -19.74 -13.79 -10.82
CA LEU A 28 -19.66 -13.73 -9.35
C LEU A 28 -20.26 -12.40 -8.85
N GLY A 29 -21.59 -12.35 -8.73
CA GLY A 29 -22.38 -11.17 -8.34
C GLY A 29 -22.16 -10.60 -6.92
N TYR A 30 -21.06 -10.96 -6.23
CA TYR A 30 -20.74 -10.49 -4.87
C TYR A 30 -19.85 -9.23 -4.82
N PHE A 31 -19.41 -8.69 -5.96
CA PHE A 31 -18.48 -7.55 -6.00
C PHE A 31 -19.14 -6.19 -6.23
N GLN A 32 -20.46 -6.12 -6.44
CA GLN A 32 -21.14 -4.85 -6.75
C GLN A 32 -21.21 -3.88 -5.56
N ASN A 33 -20.99 -4.35 -4.33
CA ASN A 33 -21.16 -3.54 -3.11
C ASN A 33 -19.90 -2.86 -2.58
N LEU A 34 -18.75 -2.99 -3.25
CA LEU A 34 -17.47 -2.47 -2.72
C LEU A 34 -16.89 -1.27 -3.49
N ASN A 35 -17.47 -0.88 -4.64
CA ASN A 35 -16.88 0.14 -5.52
C ASN A 35 -15.40 -0.14 -5.89
N LEU A 36 -14.93 -1.39 -5.72
CA LEU A 36 -13.59 -1.84 -6.02
C LEU A 36 -13.56 -2.32 -7.48
N LYS A 37 -12.83 -1.60 -8.35
CA LYS A 37 -12.65 -1.99 -9.77
C LYS A 37 -11.83 -3.28 -9.94
N THR A 38 -11.08 -3.70 -8.91
CA THR A 38 -10.24 -4.90 -8.89
C THR A 38 -10.19 -5.47 -7.47
N VAL A 39 -10.31 -6.79 -7.32
CA VAL A 39 -10.17 -7.51 -6.06
C VAL A 39 -9.07 -8.57 -6.18
N TYR A 40 -8.21 -8.67 -5.18
CA TYR A 40 -7.07 -9.59 -5.13
C TYR A 40 -7.32 -10.73 -4.16
N TYR A 41 -6.91 -11.94 -4.53
CA TYR A 41 -7.11 -13.15 -3.72
C TYR A 41 -5.97 -14.15 -3.94
N GLN A 42 -5.87 -15.10 -3.02
CA GLN A 42 -5.05 -16.30 -3.14
C GLN A 42 -5.94 -17.55 -3.11
N ILE A 43 -5.43 -18.65 -3.65
CA ILE A 43 -6.08 -19.96 -3.55
C ILE A 43 -5.28 -20.81 -2.57
N VAL A 44 -5.93 -21.23 -1.49
CA VAL A 44 -5.35 -22.07 -0.43
C VAL A 44 -6.28 -23.27 -0.24
N ASP A 45 -5.75 -24.48 -0.39
CA ASP A 45 -6.50 -25.73 -0.22
C ASP A 45 -7.87 -25.75 -0.94
N ASN A 46 -7.87 -25.32 -2.21
CA ASN A 46 -9.05 -25.19 -3.08
C ASN A 46 -10.10 -24.18 -2.60
N LYS A 47 -9.75 -23.28 -1.68
CA LYS A 47 -10.59 -22.15 -1.22
C LYS A 47 -10.02 -20.83 -1.72
N ILE A 48 -10.90 -19.86 -1.94
CA ILE A 48 -10.53 -18.49 -2.25
C ILE A 48 -10.40 -17.74 -0.93
N GLU A 49 -9.24 -17.15 -0.70
CA GLU A 49 -9.00 -16.23 0.42
C GLU A 49 -8.66 -14.85 -0.13
N TYR A 50 -9.44 -13.84 0.25
CA TYR A 50 -9.20 -12.47 -0.17
C TYR A 50 -8.00 -11.87 0.55
N LEU A 51 -7.18 -11.13 -0.20
CA LEU A 51 -6.06 -10.41 0.38
C LEU A 51 -6.56 -9.26 1.27
N GLN A 52 -5.89 -9.02 2.40
CA GLN A 52 -6.18 -7.90 3.29
C GLN A 52 -5.97 -6.55 2.59
N TYR A 53 -5.06 -6.50 1.62
CA TYR A 53 -4.81 -5.35 0.74
C TYR A 53 -6.08 -4.73 0.15
N ASN A 54 -7.12 -5.53 -0.13
CA ASN A 54 -8.38 -4.99 -0.66
C ASN A 54 -9.07 -3.99 0.28
N ASN A 55 -8.73 -4.03 1.58
CA ASN A 55 -9.24 -3.14 2.62
C ASN A 55 -8.22 -2.07 3.03
N LEU A 56 -7.12 -1.92 2.29
CA LEU A 56 -6.09 -0.93 2.56
C LEU A 56 -6.68 0.48 2.43
N LYS A 57 -6.64 1.24 3.53
CA LYS A 57 -7.02 2.64 3.53
C LYS A 57 -5.95 3.51 2.88
N ALA A 58 -6.32 4.72 2.49
CA ALA A 58 -5.38 5.70 1.96
C ALA A 58 -4.19 5.90 2.92
N LEU A 59 -2.98 5.88 2.37
CA LEU A 59 -1.75 6.02 3.14
C LEU A 59 -1.33 7.48 3.18
N SER A 60 -0.92 7.95 4.36
CA SER A 60 -0.40 9.30 4.50
C SER A 60 0.72 9.39 5.53
N ILE A 61 1.62 10.35 5.32
CA ILE A 61 2.66 10.73 6.26
C ILE A 61 2.73 12.25 6.39
N THR A 62 3.37 12.70 7.47
CA THR A 62 3.80 14.09 7.63
C THR A 62 5.31 14.14 7.52
N ALA A 63 5.82 14.99 6.63
CA ALA A 63 7.24 15.26 6.46
C ALA A 63 7.52 16.75 6.76
N GLU A 64 8.76 17.10 7.04
CA GLU A 64 9.21 18.47 7.18
C GLU A 64 9.74 19.00 5.84
N GLN A 65 9.71 20.32 5.67
CA GLN A 65 10.28 20.95 4.51
C GLN A 65 11.78 20.61 4.43
N TYR A 66 12.26 20.28 3.24
CA TYR A 66 13.64 19.82 2.98
C TYR A 66 13.99 18.45 3.57
N ASP A 67 13.02 17.67 4.08
CA ASP A 67 13.26 16.28 4.44
C ASP A 67 13.86 15.51 3.26
N SER A 68 14.90 14.73 3.55
CA SER A 68 15.56 13.89 2.55
C SER A 68 14.65 12.74 2.10
N GLN A 69 14.95 12.16 0.93
CA GLN A 69 14.26 10.95 0.48
C GLN A 69 14.40 9.80 1.50
N THR A 70 15.56 9.66 2.15
CA THR A 70 15.77 8.65 3.19
C THR A 70 14.78 8.84 4.34
N ARG A 71 14.62 10.07 4.82
CA ARG A 71 13.67 10.40 5.89
C ARG A 71 12.22 10.11 5.50
N VAL A 72 11.82 10.54 4.30
CA VAL A 72 10.49 10.26 3.74
C VAL A 72 10.23 8.75 3.64
N ASN A 73 11.25 7.97 3.25
CA ASN A 73 11.14 6.51 3.16
C ASN A 73 11.00 5.83 4.53
N GLU A 74 11.72 6.30 5.55
CA GLU A 74 11.58 5.82 6.93
C GLU A 74 10.18 6.10 7.47
N LEU A 75 9.69 7.32 7.30
CA LEU A 75 8.33 7.71 7.68
C LEU A 75 7.30 6.81 6.99
N ALA A 76 7.46 6.54 5.70
CA ALA A 76 6.55 5.68 4.94
C ALA A 76 6.59 4.22 5.41
N LYS A 77 7.78 3.66 5.69
CA LYS A 77 7.94 2.29 6.22
C LYS A 77 7.28 2.10 7.58
N ASN A 78 7.20 3.15 8.38
CA ASN A 78 6.64 3.13 9.72
C ASN A 78 5.11 3.33 9.75
N ILE A 79 4.45 3.47 8.60
CA ILE A 79 2.98 3.56 8.54
C ILE A 79 2.36 2.27 9.09
N ASN A 80 1.54 2.40 10.12
CA ASN A 80 0.65 1.33 10.55
C ASN A 80 -0.56 1.25 9.61
N THR A 81 -0.63 0.19 8.82
CA THR A 81 -1.72 -0.04 7.86
C THR A 81 -3.03 -0.49 8.54
N GLY A 82 -2.97 -0.90 9.82
CA GLY A 82 -4.07 -1.54 10.53
C GLY A 82 -4.35 -2.99 10.09
N LEU A 83 -3.49 -3.55 9.25
CA LEU A 83 -3.64 -4.88 8.64
C LEU A 83 -2.41 -5.73 9.01
N SER A 84 -2.63 -6.90 9.59
CA SER A 84 -1.58 -7.68 10.26
C SER A 84 -0.43 -8.10 9.33
N ASN A 85 -0.76 -8.38 8.07
CA ASN A 85 0.17 -8.97 7.11
C ASN A 85 0.58 -7.98 6.02
N VAL A 86 0.16 -6.71 6.10
CA VAL A 86 0.36 -5.69 5.06
C VAL A 86 1.28 -4.59 5.58
N LYS A 87 2.40 -4.38 4.90
CA LYS A 87 3.43 -3.40 5.29
C LYS A 87 3.93 -2.58 4.11
N VAL A 88 4.34 -1.35 4.37
CA VAL A 88 5.04 -0.51 3.40
C VAL A 88 6.51 -0.92 3.34
N LYS A 89 7.00 -1.25 2.16
CA LYS A 89 8.39 -1.69 1.94
C LYS A 89 9.33 -0.53 1.65
N LYS A 90 8.92 0.38 0.76
CA LYS A 90 9.70 1.54 0.34
C LYS A 90 8.84 2.53 -0.42
N VAL A 91 9.31 3.76 -0.51
CA VAL A 91 8.81 4.76 -1.45
C VAL A 91 9.41 4.48 -2.84
N LEU A 92 8.55 4.54 -3.86
CA LEU A 92 8.88 4.37 -5.28
C LEU A 92 9.05 5.71 -5.98
N THR A 93 8.16 6.66 -5.67
CA THR A 93 8.19 8.02 -6.22
C THR A 93 8.13 9.02 -5.07
N TYR A 94 9.18 9.82 -4.94
CA TYR A 94 9.32 10.80 -3.86
C TYR A 94 8.73 12.14 -4.28
N PRO A 95 7.75 12.69 -3.55
CA PRO A 95 7.33 14.06 -3.75
C PRO A 95 8.42 15.03 -3.29
N SER A 96 8.55 16.18 -3.96
CA SER A 96 9.49 17.23 -3.55
C SER A 96 9.09 17.81 -2.19
N THR A 97 9.99 17.77 -1.21
CA THR A 97 9.82 18.36 0.13
C THR A 97 10.28 19.82 0.20
N ASN A 98 10.71 20.42 -0.90
CA ASN A 98 11.27 21.79 -0.91
C ASN A 98 10.24 22.88 -0.59
N THR A 99 8.96 22.58 -0.76
CA THR A 99 7.86 23.50 -0.46
C THR A 99 6.83 22.80 0.41
N ALA A 100 6.27 23.55 1.37
CA ALA A 100 5.18 23.07 2.21
C ALA A 100 3.91 22.77 1.38
N GLY A 101 3.03 21.94 1.95
CA GLY A 101 1.74 21.57 1.36
C GLY A 101 1.55 20.07 1.15
N THR A 102 0.37 19.70 0.69
CA THR A 102 0.01 18.30 0.40
C THR A 102 0.51 17.90 -0.98
N LYS A 103 1.21 16.77 -1.04
CA LYS A 103 1.80 16.22 -2.25
C LYS A 103 1.53 14.72 -2.34
N THR A 104 1.78 14.15 -3.51
CA THR A 104 1.57 12.74 -3.77
C THR A 104 2.86 12.08 -4.21
N GLY A 105 3.16 10.92 -3.62
CA GLY A 105 4.15 9.97 -4.08
C GLY A 105 3.53 8.59 -4.25
N ASN A 106 4.36 7.58 -4.53
CA ASN A 106 3.93 6.18 -4.60
C ASN A 106 4.81 5.32 -3.69
N VAL A 107 4.23 4.28 -3.09
CA VAL A 107 4.91 3.31 -2.24
C VAL A 107 4.68 1.89 -2.73
N LEU A 108 5.64 1.02 -2.43
CA LEU A 108 5.49 -0.42 -2.57
C LEU A 108 4.92 -0.98 -1.26
N VAL A 109 3.69 -1.47 -1.30
CA VAL A 109 3.04 -2.20 -0.23
C VAL A 109 3.21 -3.69 -0.47
N SER A 110 3.45 -4.45 0.60
CA SER A 110 3.64 -5.89 0.54
C SER A 110 2.70 -6.59 1.50
N GLU A 111 2.04 -7.64 1.01
CA GLU A 111 1.26 -8.57 1.82
C GLU A 111 1.93 -9.94 1.87
N THR A 112 2.16 -10.47 3.07
CA THR A 112 2.66 -11.85 3.24
C THR A 112 1.51 -12.84 3.10
N LEU A 113 1.62 -13.73 2.12
CA LEU A 113 0.66 -14.79 1.79
C LEU A 113 0.82 -16.00 2.72
N VAL A 114 -0.16 -16.92 2.71
CA VAL A 114 -0.15 -18.13 3.56
C VAL A 114 1.06 -19.02 3.30
N ASN A 115 1.57 -19.02 2.06
CA ASN A 115 2.76 -19.77 1.67
C ASN A 115 4.10 -19.06 2.02
N GLY A 116 4.05 -17.96 2.77
CA GLY A 116 5.22 -17.16 3.16
C GLY A 116 5.78 -16.25 2.07
N LYS A 117 5.25 -16.29 0.84
CA LYS A 117 5.65 -15.37 -0.23
C LYS A 117 5.00 -14.01 -0.07
N GLU A 118 5.54 -13.00 -0.74
CA GLU A 118 5.03 -11.64 -0.70
C GLU A 118 4.33 -11.28 -2.02
N ALA A 119 3.10 -10.78 -1.93
CA ALA A 119 2.45 -10.05 -3.02
C ALA A 119 2.76 -8.56 -2.87
N ASN A 120 3.12 -7.88 -3.96
CA ASN A 120 3.52 -6.48 -3.91
C ASN A 120 2.64 -5.60 -4.80
N PHE A 121 2.28 -4.42 -4.28
CA PHE A 121 1.36 -3.49 -4.90
C PHE A 121 1.93 -2.07 -4.85
N GLU A 122 1.78 -1.32 -5.93
CA GLU A 122 2.06 0.11 -5.95
C GLU A 122 0.81 0.88 -5.52
N VAL A 123 0.96 1.75 -4.52
CA VAL A 123 -0.13 2.52 -3.92
C VAL A 123 0.28 3.98 -3.80
N ALA A 124 -0.66 4.89 -4.05
CA ALA A 124 -0.44 6.31 -3.81
C ALA A 124 -0.22 6.60 -2.31
N LEU A 125 0.73 7.49 -2.04
CA LEU A 125 1.06 8.01 -0.71
C LEU A 125 0.80 9.51 -0.69
N THR A 126 -0.02 9.98 0.23
CA THR A 126 -0.16 11.41 0.53
C THR A 126 0.93 11.86 1.49
N VAL A 127 1.68 12.91 1.13
CA VAL A 127 2.73 13.48 1.97
C VAL A 127 2.36 14.92 2.29
N ASN A 128 2.10 15.18 3.58
CA ASN A 128 1.83 16.53 4.07
C ASN A 128 3.15 17.15 4.53
N VAL A 129 3.69 18.09 3.75
CA VAL A 129 4.96 18.76 4.06
C VAL A 129 4.70 19.98 4.93
N LYS A 130 5.20 19.96 6.17
CA LYS A 130 5.14 21.09 7.10
C LYS A 130 6.27 22.07 6.82
N LYS A 131 5.95 23.37 6.86
CA LYS A 131 6.96 24.43 6.79
C LYS A 131 7.81 24.38 8.07
N ILE A 132 9.13 24.41 7.93
CA ILE A 132 10.00 24.64 9.09
C ILE A 132 9.82 26.10 9.50
N GLY A 133 9.34 26.32 10.72
CA GLY A 133 9.38 27.64 11.31
C GLY A 133 10.84 28.00 11.55
N ILE A 134 11.35 29.02 10.86
CA ILE A 134 12.57 29.68 11.32
C ILE A 134 12.15 30.37 12.62
N GLU A 135 12.44 29.77 13.76
CA GLU A 135 12.48 30.52 15.01
C GLU A 135 13.48 31.65 14.75
N ASN A 136 12.98 32.89 14.78
CA ASN A 136 13.77 34.06 14.46
C ASN A 136 14.98 34.08 15.42
N PRO A 137 16.24 33.97 14.95
CA PRO A 137 17.37 34.02 15.85
C PRO A 137 17.47 35.44 16.41
N LEU A 138 17.12 35.57 17.69
CA LEU A 138 17.38 36.71 18.57
C LEU A 138 16.88 38.07 18.01
N SER A 139 15.67 38.47 18.38
CA SER A 139 15.41 39.91 18.53
C SER A 139 16.42 40.44 19.57
N PRO A 140 17.27 41.43 19.26
CA PRO A 140 18.17 42.00 20.25
C PRO A 140 17.34 42.51 21.43
N ASN A 141 17.67 42.03 22.63
CA ASN A 141 17.09 42.56 23.86
C ASN A 141 17.50 44.05 23.95
N PRO A 142 16.55 45.01 23.97
CA PRO A 142 16.89 46.43 24.09
C PRO A 142 17.47 46.79 25.47
N ASN A 143 17.55 45.83 26.42
CA ASN A 143 18.02 46.02 27.77
C ASN A 143 19.22 45.13 28.13
N SER A 144 20.20 44.96 27.24
CA SER A 144 21.54 44.55 27.70
C SER A 144 22.28 45.77 28.25
N PRO A 145 22.77 45.72 29.50
CA PRO A 145 23.47 46.84 30.16
C PRO A 145 24.83 47.16 29.53
#